data_AF-A0A974XE09-F1
#
_entry.id   AF-A0A974XE09-F1
#
_cell.length_a   1.000
_cell.length_b   1.000
_cell.length_c   1.000
_cell.angle_alpha   90.00
_cell.angle_beta   90.00
_cell.angle_gamma   90.00
#
_symmetry.space_group_name_H-M   'P 1'
#
loop_
_entity.id
_entity.type
_entity.pdbx_description
1 polymer ?
#
loop_
_entity_poly.entity_id
_entity_poly.type
_entity_poly.pdbx_seq_one_letter_code
_entity_poly.pdbx_strand_id
1 'polypeptide(L)'
;MKKKLTLILIFMVLIFASSCSMDEDSGPNPPDDGKDEVFVDTVRISWSIDGRANLDPKPGDRVQPELTLVYNDGTEESVPQDRLSLEILSGNEHAVIEEQQVIVNQDALSGSWIQVQVSDPYTTEVTNVNNVVINILVKKDPADYIDENGVITDFTQIDSLVNKERALPADYVPADLVKLTVPTVLPNPEINQLRQPASDALNALFEEAKEEGFTLRARSGYRSYSTQDSLYRSSVERNGLEYANKYSAKPGHSEHQTGLTMDITASSVNNQLSDSFGDTSEGMWVAENAHRFGFIIRYPKGKEDITGYNYEPWHLRYVGTSLATEIYQSSLTMEEYFDPNRLQP
;
A
#
# COMPACT_ATOMS: atom_id res chain seq x y z
N MET A 1 -24.74 -11.87 10.15
CA MET A 1 -23.61 -11.25 10.88
C MET A 1 -22.40 -12.16 10.74
N LYS A 2 -21.53 -11.92 9.76
CA LYS A 2 -20.27 -12.66 9.60
C LYS A 2 -19.13 -11.66 9.82
N LYS A 3 -18.22 -12.01 10.73
CA LYS A 3 -17.11 -11.18 11.20
C LYS A 3 -16.17 -10.88 10.03
N LYS A 4 -15.80 -9.60 9.85
CA LYS A 4 -14.70 -9.19 8.98
C LYS A 4 -13.44 -9.92 9.45
N LEU A 5 -12.81 -10.69 8.58
CA LEU A 5 -11.51 -11.30 8.83
C LEU A 5 -10.47 -10.28 8.37
N THR A 6 -10.12 -9.34 9.24
CA THR A 6 -8.91 -8.53 9.05
C THR A 6 -7.74 -9.49 9.25
N LEU A 7 -6.94 -9.72 8.21
CA LEU A 7 -5.70 -10.48 8.30
C LEU A 7 -4.69 -9.61 9.05
N ILE A 8 -4.76 -9.62 10.38
CA ILE A 8 -3.76 -8.98 11.23
C ILE A 8 -2.56 -9.92 11.24
N LEU A 9 -1.48 -9.52 10.58
CA LEU A 9 -0.20 -10.22 10.65
C LEU A 9 0.43 -9.93 12.02
N ILE A 10 -0.05 -10.63 13.06
CA ILE A 10 0.56 -10.61 14.39
C ILE A 10 1.83 -11.44 14.30
N PHE A 11 2.99 -10.79 14.15
CA PHE A 11 4.27 -11.45 14.44
C PHE A 11 4.36 -11.67 15.95
N MET A 12 3.90 -12.83 16.39
CA MET A 12 4.11 -13.33 17.73
C MET A 12 5.61 -13.63 17.88
N VAL A 13 6.33 -12.74 18.56
CA VAL A 13 7.72 -13.00 18.95
C VAL A 13 7.68 -14.07 20.05
N LEU A 14 7.76 -15.34 19.64
CA LEU A 14 8.01 -16.47 20.53
C LEU A 14 9.50 -16.44 20.92
N ILE A 15 9.79 -16.07 22.16
CA ILE A 15 11.14 -16.20 22.72
C ILE A 15 11.09 -17.21 23.87
N PHE A 16 11.84 -18.30 23.69
CA PHE A 16 12.15 -19.24 24.76
C PHE A 16 13.10 -18.56 25.75
N ALA A 17 12.68 -18.41 27.00
CA ALA A 17 13.61 -18.18 28.09
C ALA A 17 14.41 -19.47 28.33
N SER A 18 15.63 -19.53 27.79
CA SER A 18 16.62 -20.51 28.24
C SER A 18 17.02 -20.17 29.67
N SER A 19 16.59 -20.97 30.63
CA SER A 19 17.11 -20.93 31.99
C SER A 19 18.61 -21.22 31.95
N CYS A 20 19.42 -20.19 32.21
CA CYS A 20 20.86 -20.31 32.37
C CYS A 20 21.13 -21.03 33.70
N SER A 21 21.57 -22.28 33.67
CA SER A 21 22.03 -22.97 34.87
C SER A 21 23.41 -22.45 35.25
N MET A 22 23.47 -21.49 36.18
CA MET A 22 24.69 -21.22 36.93
C MET A 22 24.76 -22.20 38.10
N ASP A 23 25.78 -23.05 38.08
CA ASP A 23 26.18 -23.87 39.23
C ASP A 23 26.68 -22.93 40.35
N GLU A 24 25.85 -22.68 41.36
CA GLU A 24 26.30 -22.14 42.65
C GLU A 24 26.05 -23.14 43.78
N ASP A 25 27.17 -23.45 44.44
CA ASP A 25 27.39 -23.89 45.82
C ASP A 25 26.19 -24.42 46.63
N SER A 26 26.29 -25.70 47.02
CA SER A 26 25.28 -26.49 47.73
C SER A 26 25.10 -26.08 49.20
N GLY A 27 24.45 -24.95 49.44
CA GLY A 27 23.74 -24.66 50.69
C GLY A 27 22.37 -25.35 50.73
N PRO A 28 21.77 -25.61 51.91
CA PRO A 28 20.43 -26.17 51.97
C PRO A 28 19.44 -25.21 51.28
N ASN A 29 18.72 -25.73 50.28
CA ASN A 29 17.65 -24.99 49.62
C ASN A 29 16.71 -24.40 50.69
N PRO A 30 16.36 -23.11 50.59
CA PRO A 30 15.31 -22.56 51.44
C PRO A 30 14.02 -23.38 51.25
N PRO A 31 13.12 -23.41 52.26
CA PRO A 31 11.89 -24.15 52.15
C PRO A 31 11.11 -23.65 50.93
N ASP A 32 10.80 -24.56 50.01
CA ASP A 32 9.81 -24.37 48.95
C ASP A 32 8.49 -23.97 49.63
N ASP A 33 8.12 -22.70 49.51
CA ASP A 33 6.98 -22.11 50.18
C ASP A 33 5.65 -22.44 49.46
N GLY A 34 5.70 -23.26 48.40
CA GLY A 34 4.54 -23.81 47.72
C GLY A 34 3.64 -22.74 47.10
N LYS A 35 4.13 -21.52 46.91
CA LYS A 35 3.47 -20.50 46.12
C LYS A 35 4.04 -20.59 44.72
N ASP A 36 3.24 -21.07 43.78
CA ASP A 36 3.55 -20.87 42.37
C ASP A 36 3.77 -19.37 42.16
N GLU A 37 5.00 -18.97 41.82
CA GLU A 37 5.30 -17.57 41.51
C GLU A 37 4.41 -17.13 40.34
N VAL A 38 3.60 -16.09 40.56
CA VAL A 38 2.79 -15.48 39.53
C VAL A 38 3.68 -14.49 38.79
N PHE A 39 3.91 -14.73 37.50
CA PHE A 39 4.74 -13.88 36.64
C PHE A 39 4.06 -13.66 35.30
N VAL A 40 4.42 -12.57 34.62
CA VAL A 40 3.90 -12.27 33.28
C VAL A 40 4.51 -13.26 32.28
N ASP A 41 3.66 -14.02 31.61
CA ASP A 41 4.03 -15.00 30.60
C ASP A 41 4.06 -14.37 29.20
N THR A 42 3.05 -13.57 28.86
CA THR A 42 2.90 -12.96 27.54
C THR A 42 2.40 -11.51 27.63
N VAL A 43 2.84 -10.66 26.71
CA VAL A 43 2.26 -9.33 26.50
C VAL A 43 1.45 -9.34 25.21
N ARG A 44 0.19 -8.94 25.28
CA ARG A 44 -0.67 -8.72 24.10
C ARG A 44 -0.77 -7.23 23.81
N ILE A 45 -0.85 -6.91 22.53
CA ILE A 45 -1.04 -5.55 22.05
C ILE A 45 -2.26 -5.48 21.14
N SER A 46 -2.99 -4.38 21.27
CA SER A 46 -4.09 -4.00 20.40
C SER A 46 -4.12 -2.49 20.25
N TRP A 47 -5.03 -1.97 19.44
CA TRP A 47 -5.26 -0.54 19.34
C TRP A 47 -6.73 -0.23 19.08
N SER A 48 -7.12 1.01 19.38
CA SER A 48 -8.45 1.53 19.08
C SER A 48 -8.39 2.89 18.37
N ILE A 49 -9.41 3.16 17.57
CA ILE A 49 -9.64 4.45 16.91
C ILE A 49 -11.05 4.91 17.28
N ASP A 50 -11.16 6.03 17.98
CA ASP A 50 -12.43 6.54 18.54
C ASP A 50 -13.21 5.46 19.32
N GLY A 51 -12.50 4.63 20.10
CA GLY A 51 -13.08 3.54 20.88
C GLY A 51 -13.49 2.29 20.08
N ARG A 52 -13.17 2.21 18.78
CA ARG A 52 -13.36 1.02 17.95
C ARG A 52 -12.04 0.26 17.82
N ALA A 53 -12.01 -0.97 18.31
CA ALA A 53 -10.80 -1.78 18.32
C ALA A 53 -10.41 -2.28 16.92
N ASN A 54 -9.09 -2.35 16.67
CA ASN A 54 -8.43 -3.03 15.56
C ASN A 54 -8.93 -2.61 14.17
N LEU A 55 -9.09 -1.29 13.95
CA LEU A 55 -9.35 -0.71 12.64
C LEU A 55 -8.03 -0.37 11.94
N ASP A 56 -8.00 -0.50 10.61
CA ASP A 56 -6.89 0.03 9.79
C ASP A 56 -6.94 1.56 9.85
N PRO A 57 -5.89 2.25 10.33
CA PRO A 57 -5.92 3.69 10.48
C PRO A 57 -5.92 4.44 9.15
N LYS A 58 -6.73 5.50 9.09
CA LYS A 58 -6.80 6.46 7.98
C LYS A 58 -5.99 7.72 8.30
N PRO A 59 -5.60 8.51 7.28
CA PRO A 59 -5.08 9.85 7.51
C PRO A 59 -6.00 10.68 8.42
N GLY A 60 -5.45 11.25 9.48
CA GLY A 60 -6.17 12.01 10.51
C GLY A 60 -6.68 11.19 11.70
N ASP A 61 -6.64 9.86 11.65
CA ASP A 61 -7.08 9.03 12.77
C ASP A 61 -6.13 9.16 13.97
N ARG A 62 -6.73 9.08 15.16
CA ARG A 62 -6.03 8.98 16.45
C ARG A 62 -6.02 7.52 16.88
N VAL A 63 -4.86 6.90 16.78
CA VAL A 63 -4.65 5.51 17.18
C VAL A 63 -4.23 5.48 18.64
N GLN A 64 -4.97 4.75 19.47
CA GLN A 64 -4.67 4.50 20.87
C GLN A 64 -4.10 3.09 21.04
N PRO A 65 -2.80 2.94 21.30
CA PRO A 65 -2.21 1.66 21.68
C PRO A 65 -2.75 1.14 23.01
N GLU A 66 -2.94 -0.17 23.14
CA GLU A 66 -3.41 -0.83 24.35
C GLU A 66 -2.56 -2.08 24.63
N LEU A 67 -2.02 -2.20 25.86
CA LEU A 67 -1.28 -3.38 26.32
C LEU A 67 -2.10 -4.20 27.31
N THR A 68 -2.00 -5.52 27.21
CA THR A 68 -2.53 -6.48 28.19
C THR A 68 -1.44 -7.44 28.62
N LEU A 69 -1.15 -7.47 29.91
CA LEU A 69 -0.26 -8.44 30.54
C LEU A 69 -1.05 -9.73 30.77
N VAL A 70 -0.50 -10.86 30.34
CA VAL A 70 -1.08 -12.19 30.55
C VAL A 70 -0.13 -12.96 31.45
N TYR A 71 -0.61 -13.38 32.61
CA TYR A 71 0.16 -14.09 33.61
C TYR A 71 0.13 -15.61 33.37
N ASN A 72 1.11 -16.33 33.90
CA ASN A 72 1.25 -17.79 33.79
C ASN A 72 0.06 -18.56 34.39
N ASP A 73 -0.67 -17.96 35.34
CA ASP A 73 -1.90 -18.50 35.92
C ASP A 73 -3.17 -18.24 35.07
N GLY A 74 -3.01 -17.52 33.94
CA GLY A 74 -4.08 -17.13 33.03
C GLY A 74 -4.80 -15.84 33.39
N THR A 75 -4.40 -15.14 34.46
CA THR A 75 -4.91 -13.81 34.80
C THR A 75 -4.48 -12.80 33.72
N GLU A 76 -5.34 -11.83 33.42
CA GLU A 76 -5.06 -10.76 32.46
C GLU A 76 -5.20 -9.38 33.12
N GLU A 77 -4.24 -8.48 32.89
CA GLU A 77 -4.25 -7.10 33.37
C GLU A 77 -4.05 -6.14 32.20
N SER A 78 -5.03 -5.25 31.97
CA SER A 78 -4.87 -4.13 31.04
C SER A 78 -3.96 -3.06 31.65
N VAL A 79 -2.92 -2.66 30.92
CA VAL A 79 -2.04 -1.58 31.36
C VAL A 79 -2.75 -0.23 31.20
N PRO A 80 -2.84 0.59 32.26
CA PRO A 80 -3.38 1.95 32.17
C PRO A 80 -2.66 2.81 31.14
N GLN A 81 -3.42 3.64 30.40
CA GLN A 81 -2.86 4.48 29.32
C GLN A 81 -1.80 5.47 29.83
N ASP A 82 -2.03 6.07 30.99
CA ASP A 82 -1.12 7.03 31.63
C ASP A 82 0.22 6.40 32.05
N ARG A 83 0.30 5.06 32.13
CA ARG A 83 1.56 4.33 32.32
C ARG A 83 2.31 4.06 31.02
N LEU A 84 1.67 4.14 29.86
CA LEU A 84 2.32 3.82 28.59
C LEU A 84 3.24 4.96 28.12
N SER A 85 4.40 4.57 27.60
CA SER A 85 5.31 5.42 26.86
C SER A 85 5.36 4.99 25.40
N LEU A 86 5.23 5.95 24.49
CA LEU A 86 5.18 5.76 23.05
C LEU A 86 6.37 6.43 22.37
N GLU A 87 6.98 5.73 21.41
CA GLU A 87 8.04 6.27 20.55
C GLU A 87 7.83 5.81 19.11
N ILE A 88 7.87 6.72 18.14
CA ILE A 88 7.83 6.36 16.72
C ILE A 88 9.24 5.94 16.29
N LEU A 89 9.40 4.68 15.93
CA LEU A 89 10.66 4.10 15.46
C LEU A 89 10.89 4.36 13.96
N SER A 90 9.82 4.31 13.16
CA SER A 90 9.84 4.49 11.70
C SER A 90 8.51 5.04 11.19
N GLY A 91 8.52 5.72 10.04
CA GLY A 91 7.35 6.41 9.50
C GLY A 91 7.02 7.72 10.22
N ASN A 92 8.02 8.41 10.76
CA ASN A 92 7.85 9.66 11.50
C ASN A 92 7.40 10.84 10.62
N GLU A 93 7.59 10.73 9.30
CA GLU A 93 7.01 11.62 8.31
C GLU A 93 5.49 11.44 8.15
N HIS A 94 4.94 10.32 8.64
CA HIS A 94 3.53 9.95 8.47
C HIS A 94 2.71 10.02 9.76
N ALA A 95 3.32 10.26 10.92
CA ALA A 95 2.61 10.38 12.18
C ALA A 95 3.34 11.22 13.23
N VAL A 96 2.58 11.69 14.21
CA VAL A 96 3.08 12.35 15.42
C VAL A 96 2.46 11.72 16.67
N ILE A 97 3.08 11.92 17.82
CA ILE A 97 2.50 11.50 19.11
C ILE A 97 1.98 12.75 19.83
N GLU A 98 0.70 12.74 20.20
CA GLU A 98 0.08 13.75 21.05
C GLU A 98 -0.83 13.05 22.07
N GLU A 99 -0.82 13.51 23.32
CA GLU A 99 -1.73 12.99 24.37
C GLU A 99 -1.73 11.45 24.51
N GLN A 100 -0.54 10.82 24.38
CA GLN A 100 -0.37 9.35 24.36
C GLN A 100 -1.14 8.63 23.23
N GLN A 101 -1.39 9.32 22.12
CA GLN A 101 -2.00 8.78 20.91
C GLN A 101 -1.06 8.99 19.73
N VAL A 102 -1.14 8.08 18.77
CA VAL A 102 -0.44 8.21 17.48
C VAL A 102 -1.43 8.83 16.50
N ILE A 103 -1.13 10.04 16.04
CA ILE A 103 -1.94 10.77 15.05
C ILE A 103 -1.34 10.50 13.68
N VAL A 104 -2.12 9.90 12.78
CA VAL A 104 -1.70 9.72 11.38
C VAL A 104 -1.82 11.04 10.64
N ASN A 105 -0.75 11.49 9.99
CA ASN A 105 -0.72 12.73 9.24
C ASN A 105 -1.70 12.70 8.06
N GLN A 106 -2.26 13.86 7.70
CA GLN A 106 -3.25 13.99 6.62
C GLN A 106 -2.70 13.66 5.23
N ASP A 107 -1.39 13.82 5.03
CA ASP A 107 -0.66 13.55 3.80
C ASP A 107 -0.05 12.14 3.75
N ALA A 108 -0.30 11.30 4.77
CA ALA A 108 0.14 9.92 4.78
C ALA A 108 -0.47 9.16 3.60
N LEU A 109 0.38 8.47 2.86
CA LEU A 109 -0.02 7.65 1.72
C LEU A 109 -0.52 6.29 2.20
N SER A 110 -1.43 5.72 1.42
CA SER A 110 -1.85 4.33 1.63
C SER A 110 -0.68 3.37 1.43
N GLY A 111 -0.59 2.34 2.27
CA GLY A 111 0.53 1.40 2.22
C GLY A 111 1.77 1.88 2.99
N SER A 112 1.77 3.10 3.55
CA SER A 112 2.82 3.54 4.47
C SER A 112 2.71 2.81 5.81
N TRP A 113 3.85 2.43 6.36
CA TRP A 113 3.94 1.83 7.70
C TRP A 113 4.38 2.86 8.73
N ILE A 114 3.78 2.83 9.91
CA ILE A 114 4.23 3.56 11.10
C ILE A 114 4.61 2.51 12.15
N GLN A 115 5.85 2.52 12.60
CA GLN A 115 6.32 1.63 13.66
C GLN A 115 6.36 2.38 14.98
N VAL A 116 5.63 1.88 15.97
CA VAL A 116 5.50 2.53 17.27
C VAL A 116 5.95 1.56 18.35
N GLN A 117 7.00 1.93 19.08
CA GLN A 117 7.36 1.26 20.32
C GLN A 117 6.39 1.69 21.42
N VAL A 118 5.85 0.71 22.12
CA VAL A 118 4.99 0.84 23.27
C VAL A 118 5.68 0.16 24.45
N SER A 119 5.83 0.90 25.54
CA SER A 119 6.50 0.42 26.74
C SER A 119 5.73 0.83 27.99
N ASP A 120 5.86 0.04 29.06
CA ASP A 120 5.41 0.42 30.40
C ASP A 120 6.64 0.49 31.30
N PRO A 121 7.22 1.69 31.50
CA PRO A 121 8.47 1.87 32.23
C PRO A 121 8.36 1.51 33.73
N TYR A 122 7.14 1.28 34.23
CA TYR A 122 6.89 0.92 35.62
C TYR A 122 6.92 -0.60 35.86
N THR A 123 6.83 -1.42 34.81
CA THR A 123 6.90 -2.88 34.94
C THR A 123 8.36 -3.32 34.89
N THR A 124 8.94 -3.54 36.08
CA THR A 124 10.36 -3.91 36.25
C THR A 124 10.61 -5.42 36.17
N GLU A 125 9.57 -6.24 36.22
CA GLU A 125 9.67 -7.70 36.33
C GLU A 125 9.78 -8.42 34.97
N VAL A 126 9.60 -7.69 33.86
CA VAL A 126 9.53 -8.28 32.52
C VAL A 126 10.42 -7.51 31.55
N THR A 127 11.52 -8.13 31.13
CA THR A 127 12.44 -7.59 30.12
C THR A 127 11.78 -7.33 28.76
N ASN A 128 10.60 -7.90 28.49
CA ASN A 128 9.89 -7.82 27.20
C ASN A 128 8.74 -6.80 27.12
N VAL A 129 8.23 -6.25 28.24
CA VAL A 129 7.16 -5.22 28.18
C VAL A 129 7.70 -3.90 27.63
N ASN A 130 9.01 -3.66 27.75
CA ASN A 130 9.65 -2.41 27.34
C ASN A 130 9.93 -2.32 25.83
N ASN A 131 9.74 -3.39 25.06
CA ASN A 131 10.11 -3.46 23.62
C ASN A 131 8.96 -3.99 22.74
N VAL A 132 7.71 -3.66 23.04
CA VAL A 132 6.59 -4.05 22.18
C VAL A 132 6.49 -3.07 21.01
N VAL A 133 6.49 -3.57 19.77
CA VAL A 133 6.40 -2.72 18.57
C VAL A 133 5.08 -2.99 17.85
N ILE A 134 4.29 -1.95 17.61
CA ILE A 134 3.13 -1.96 16.72
C ILE A 134 3.58 -1.56 15.32
N ASN A 135 3.14 -2.31 14.32
CA ASN A 135 3.23 -1.90 12.92
C ASN A 135 1.83 -1.46 12.45
N ILE A 136 1.66 -0.17 12.24
CA ILE A 136 0.43 0.43 11.74
C ILE A 136 0.53 0.60 10.24
N LEU A 137 -0.32 -0.10 9.48
CA LEU A 137 -0.48 0.12 8.04
C LEU A 137 -1.51 1.21 7.80
N VAL A 138 -1.10 2.33 7.22
CA VAL A 138 -2.02 3.41 6.84
C VAL A 138 -2.84 2.97 5.62
N LYS A 139 -4.15 3.09 5.72
CA LYS A 139 -5.08 2.75 4.64
C LYS A 139 -6.05 3.88 4.39
N LYS A 140 -5.77 4.70 3.38
CA LYS A 140 -6.70 5.73 2.92
C LYS A 140 -7.87 5.06 2.21
N ASP A 141 -9.09 5.39 2.60
CA ASP A 141 -10.28 4.91 1.90
C ASP A 141 -10.60 5.87 0.75
N PRO A 142 -10.47 5.45 -0.51
CA PRO A 142 -10.68 6.35 -1.63
C PRO A 142 -12.13 6.84 -1.75
N ALA A 143 -13.09 6.21 -1.08
CA ALA A 143 -14.47 6.71 -1.03
C ALA A 143 -14.61 8.02 -0.23
N ASP A 144 -13.66 8.33 0.65
CA ASP A 144 -13.66 9.57 1.43
C ASP A 144 -13.19 10.79 0.60
N TYR A 145 -12.63 10.56 -0.59
CA TYR A 145 -11.99 11.58 -1.42
C TYR A 145 -12.65 11.73 -2.80
N ILE A 146 -13.97 11.59 -2.85
CA ILE A 146 -14.78 11.87 -4.04
C ILE A 146 -15.90 12.86 -3.70
N ASP A 147 -16.21 13.76 -4.63
CA ASP A 147 -17.36 14.66 -4.50
C ASP A 147 -18.66 13.97 -4.92
N GLU A 148 -19.79 14.68 -4.81
CA GLU A 148 -21.12 14.17 -5.18
C GLU A 148 -21.25 13.78 -6.67
N ASN A 149 -20.32 14.19 -7.52
CA ASN A 149 -20.28 13.90 -8.95
C ASN A 149 -19.28 12.77 -9.28
N GLY A 150 -18.64 12.16 -8.28
CA GLY A 150 -17.61 11.13 -8.47
C GLY A 150 -16.26 11.69 -8.93
N VAL A 151 -16.00 12.98 -8.73
CA VAL A 151 -14.70 13.61 -9.01
C VAL A 151 -13.83 13.48 -7.77
N ILE A 152 -12.61 13.00 -7.95
CA ILE A 152 -11.63 12.85 -6.88
C ILE A 152 -11.26 14.23 -6.35
N THR A 153 -11.27 14.42 -5.03
CA THR A 153 -10.95 15.69 -4.38
C THR A 153 -9.47 15.84 -4.04
N ASP A 154 -8.79 14.72 -3.78
CA ASP A 154 -7.34 14.67 -3.51
C ASP A 154 -6.56 14.02 -4.67
N PHE A 155 -6.77 14.59 -5.86
CA PHE A 155 -6.34 14.04 -7.15
C PHE A 155 -4.83 14.20 -7.44
N THR A 156 -4.08 14.90 -6.58
CA THR A 156 -2.64 15.10 -6.73
C THR A 156 -1.81 14.00 -6.08
N GLN A 157 -2.41 13.15 -5.24
CA GLN A 157 -1.68 12.09 -4.55
C GLN A 157 -1.35 10.92 -5.47
N ILE A 158 -0.21 10.28 -5.19
CA ILE A 158 0.27 9.17 -6.00
C ILE A 158 -0.57 7.90 -5.85
N ASP A 159 -1.30 7.78 -4.75
CA ASP A 159 -2.21 6.66 -4.43
C ASP A 159 -3.67 6.93 -4.84
N SER A 160 -3.94 8.02 -5.58
CA SER A 160 -5.29 8.34 -6.07
C SER A 160 -5.88 7.22 -6.96
N LEU A 161 -7.08 6.73 -6.63
CA LEU A 161 -7.75 5.67 -7.38
C LEU A 161 -8.67 6.25 -8.45
N VAL A 162 -8.15 6.36 -9.67
CA VAL A 162 -8.89 6.75 -10.89
C VAL A 162 -9.38 5.49 -11.59
N ASN A 163 -10.67 5.41 -11.91
CA ASN A 163 -11.25 4.25 -12.57
C ASN A 163 -12.60 4.62 -13.24
N LYS A 164 -13.41 3.63 -13.64
CA LYS A 164 -14.72 3.87 -14.27
C LYS A 164 -15.73 4.61 -13.38
N GLU A 165 -15.54 4.62 -12.06
CA GLU A 165 -16.42 5.24 -11.08
C GLU A 165 -15.88 6.60 -10.58
N ARG A 166 -14.57 6.81 -10.66
CA ARG A 166 -13.88 7.97 -10.07
C ARG A 166 -13.09 8.73 -11.12
N ALA A 167 -13.48 9.98 -11.35
CA ALA A 167 -12.88 10.85 -12.36
C ALA A 167 -11.89 11.84 -11.74
N LEU A 168 -10.92 12.27 -12.54
CA LEU A 168 -10.11 13.46 -12.28
C LEU A 168 -10.85 14.72 -12.75
N PRO A 169 -10.55 15.90 -12.16
CA PRO A 169 -11.02 17.17 -12.69
C PRO A 169 -10.63 17.37 -14.15
N ALA A 170 -11.52 18.00 -14.93
CA ALA A 170 -11.31 18.17 -16.38
C ALA A 170 -10.12 19.09 -16.72
N ASP A 171 -9.78 20.01 -15.83
CA ASP A 171 -8.69 20.97 -15.94
C ASP A 171 -7.41 20.50 -15.23
N TYR A 172 -7.40 19.31 -14.63
CA TYR A 172 -6.22 18.81 -13.94
C TYR A 172 -5.10 18.47 -14.91
N VAL A 173 -3.98 19.16 -14.72
CA VAL A 173 -2.67 18.91 -15.32
C VAL A 173 -1.64 18.86 -14.18
N PRO A 174 -0.89 17.77 -14.00
CA PRO A 174 0.12 17.72 -12.94
C PRO A 174 1.20 18.79 -13.14
N ALA A 175 1.54 19.51 -12.07
CA ALA A 175 2.50 20.62 -12.12
C ALA A 175 3.97 20.16 -12.25
N ASP A 176 4.24 18.89 -11.98
CA ASP A 176 5.54 18.23 -11.91
C ASP A 176 5.79 17.27 -13.09
N LEU A 177 5.11 17.47 -14.22
CA LEU A 177 5.35 16.72 -15.45
C LEU A 177 6.75 17.02 -16.01
N VAL A 178 7.51 15.96 -16.26
CA VAL A 178 8.83 16.01 -16.90
C VAL A 178 8.89 15.11 -18.12
N LYS A 179 9.78 15.47 -19.05
CA LYS A 179 10.02 14.69 -20.25
C LYS A 179 10.75 13.40 -19.90
N LEU A 180 10.32 12.29 -20.49
CA LEU A 180 11.00 11.01 -20.35
C LEU A 180 12.43 11.04 -20.89
N THR A 181 13.31 10.36 -20.18
CA THR A 181 14.70 10.11 -20.57
C THR A 181 14.94 8.68 -21.04
N VAL A 182 14.02 7.75 -20.75
CA VAL A 182 14.03 6.37 -21.27
C VAL A 182 13.76 6.32 -22.78
N PRO A 183 14.13 5.22 -23.48
CA PRO A 183 13.78 5.02 -24.88
C PRO A 183 12.26 5.05 -25.13
N THR A 184 11.83 5.87 -26.09
CA THR A 184 10.42 6.04 -26.48
C THR A 184 10.15 5.49 -27.89
N VAL A 185 8.94 4.98 -28.11
CA VAL A 185 8.51 4.44 -29.42
C VAL A 185 7.96 5.53 -30.33
N LEU A 186 7.17 6.45 -29.77
CA LEU A 186 6.47 7.49 -30.52
C LEU A 186 7.09 8.86 -30.24
N PRO A 187 7.17 9.77 -31.22
CA PRO A 187 7.80 11.08 -31.04
C PRO A 187 6.88 12.11 -30.37
N ASN A 188 5.63 11.75 -30.00
CA ASN A 188 4.67 12.69 -29.43
C ASN A 188 5.14 13.19 -28.05
N PRO A 189 5.35 14.50 -27.86
CA PRO A 189 5.84 15.05 -26.60
C PRO A 189 4.88 14.87 -25.43
N GLU A 190 3.56 14.92 -25.64
CA GLU A 190 2.56 14.80 -24.56
C GLU A 190 2.66 13.44 -23.86
N ILE A 191 2.67 12.36 -24.65
CA ILE A 191 2.75 10.99 -24.13
C ILE A 191 4.17 10.60 -23.70
N ASN A 192 5.16 11.45 -23.96
CA ASN A 192 6.54 11.27 -23.51
C ASN A 192 6.81 12.09 -22.24
N GLN A 193 5.82 12.14 -21.36
CA GLN A 193 5.91 12.79 -20.06
C GLN A 193 5.36 11.87 -18.95
N LEU A 194 5.93 12.01 -17.76
CA LEU A 194 5.40 11.49 -16.50
C LEU A 194 5.62 12.55 -15.42
N ARG A 195 4.92 12.44 -14.30
CA ARG A 195 5.29 13.16 -13.09
C ARG A 195 6.69 12.73 -12.65
N GLN A 196 7.47 13.67 -12.12
CA GLN A 196 8.86 13.45 -11.70
C GLN A 196 9.10 12.13 -10.94
N PRO A 197 8.38 11.80 -9.84
CA PRO A 197 8.64 10.57 -9.09
C PRO A 197 8.41 9.29 -9.93
N ALA A 198 7.39 9.27 -10.79
CA ALA A 198 7.15 8.15 -11.68
C ALA A 198 8.19 8.06 -12.81
N SER A 199 8.70 9.21 -13.30
CA SER A 199 9.78 9.26 -14.28
C SER A 199 11.09 8.69 -13.71
N ASP A 200 11.44 9.06 -12.48
CA ASP A 200 12.64 8.57 -11.81
C ASP A 200 12.56 7.06 -11.55
N ALA A 201 11.41 6.60 -11.09
CA ALA A 201 11.14 5.17 -10.92
C ALA A 201 11.20 4.40 -12.24
N LEU A 202 10.67 4.96 -13.33
CA LEU A 202 10.70 4.32 -14.64
C LEU A 202 12.13 4.19 -15.19
N ASN A 203 12.97 5.21 -14.96
CA ASN A 203 14.39 5.15 -15.30
C ASN A 203 15.08 3.99 -14.57
N ALA A 204 14.88 3.88 -13.25
CA ALA A 204 15.46 2.81 -12.45
C ALA A 204 14.98 1.41 -12.90
N LEU A 205 13.68 1.27 -13.18
CA LEU A 205 13.11 0.03 -13.70
C LEU A 205 13.75 -0.36 -15.04
N PHE A 206 13.91 0.60 -15.96
CA PHE A 206 14.48 0.34 -17.29
C PHE A 206 15.99 0.05 -17.23
N GLU A 207 16.69 0.68 -16.30
CA GLU A 207 18.12 0.44 -16.07
C GLU A 207 18.34 -0.98 -15.55
N GLU A 208 17.64 -1.40 -14.49
CA GLU A 208 17.78 -2.76 -13.94
C GLU A 208 17.31 -3.82 -14.94
N ALA A 209 16.19 -3.59 -15.65
CA ALA A 209 15.74 -4.48 -16.72
C ALA A 209 16.85 -4.71 -17.76
N LYS A 210 17.54 -3.63 -18.16
CA LYS A 210 18.61 -3.68 -19.15
C LYS A 210 19.84 -4.41 -18.63
N GLU A 211 20.20 -4.23 -17.36
CA GLU A 211 21.29 -4.97 -16.71
C GLU A 211 21.03 -6.47 -16.71
N GLU A 212 19.77 -6.87 -16.55
CA GLU A 212 19.32 -8.27 -16.62
C GLU A 212 19.06 -8.76 -18.07
N GLY A 213 19.32 -7.94 -19.08
CA GLY A 213 19.22 -8.30 -20.50
C GLY A 213 17.85 -8.08 -21.14
N PHE A 214 16.92 -7.41 -20.46
CA PHE A 214 15.60 -7.05 -20.98
C PHE A 214 15.58 -5.62 -21.51
N THR A 215 15.14 -5.43 -22.76
CA THR A 215 15.07 -4.08 -23.37
C THR A 215 13.63 -3.60 -23.46
N LEU A 216 13.28 -2.68 -22.57
CA LEU A 216 11.97 -2.03 -22.53
C LEU A 216 11.96 -0.69 -23.28
N ARG A 217 10.77 -0.27 -23.71
CA ARG A 217 10.51 1.04 -24.34
C ARG A 217 9.22 1.63 -23.82
N ALA A 218 9.21 2.93 -23.55
CA ALA A 218 8.01 3.69 -23.23
C ALA A 218 7.18 3.94 -24.49
N ARG A 219 5.86 3.78 -24.41
CA ARG A 219 4.94 3.98 -25.53
C ARG A 219 3.94 5.10 -25.27
N SER A 220 3.33 5.16 -24.08
CA SER A 220 2.38 6.24 -23.75
C SER A 220 2.33 6.52 -22.24
N GLY A 221 2.81 7.69 -21.84
CA GLY A 221 2.72 8.26 -20.49
C GLY A 221 1.51 9.17 -20.32
N TYR A 222 1.76 10.42 -19.90
CA TYR A 222 0.73 11.42 -19.67
C TYR A 222 -0.20 11.63 -20.87
N ARG A 223 -1.49 11.83 -20.59
CA ARG A 223 -2.49 12.18 -21.59
C ARG A 223 -3.51 13.13 -20.97
N SER A 224 -3.65 14.32 -21.54
CA SER A 224 -4.60 15.32 -21.06
C SER A 224 -6.05 14.86 -21.19
N TYR A 225 -6.93 15.51 -20.42
CA TYR A 225 -8.38 15.31 -20.52
C TYR A 225 -8.89 15.51 -21.96
N SER A 226 -8.45 16.57 -22.64
CA SER A 226 -8.90 16.91 -24.01
C SER A 226 -8.43 15.89 -25.05
N THR A 227 -7.21 15.37 -24.92
CA THR A 227 -6.72 14.27 -25.74
C THR A 227 -7.56 13.01 -25.49
N GLN A 228 -7.87 12.68 -24.22
CA GLN A 228 -8.72 11.54 -23.89
C GLN A 228 -10.15 11.70 -24.42
N ASP A 229 -10.75 12.91 -24.35
CA ASP A 229 -12.07 13.20 -24.94
C ASP A 229 -12.07 12.95 -26.44
N SER A 230 -11.04 13.43 -27.15
CA SER A 230 -10.89 13.24 -28.58
C SER A 230 -10.78 11.75 -28.95
N LEU A 231 -10.01 10.96 -28.20
CA LEU A 231 -9.89 9.52 -28.39
C LEU A 231 -11.21 8.80 -28.12
N TYR A 232 -11.88 9.16 -27.04
CA TYR A 232 -13.16 8.57 -26.65
C TYR A 232 -14.24 8.83 -27.72
N ARG A 233 -14.39 10.09 -28.16
CA ARG A 233 -15.32 10.48 -29.22
C ARG A 233 -15.02 9.77 -30.53
N SER A 234 -13.75 9.70 -30.93
CA SER A 234 -13.35 8.93 -32.13
C SER A 234 -13.66 7.44 -32.01
N SER A 235 -13.58 6.87 -30.80
CA SER A 235 -13.99 5.47 -30.55
C SER A 235 -15.50 5.30 -30.67
N VAL A 236 -16.29 6.21 -30.11
CA VAL A 236 -17.77 6.21 -30.24
C VAL A 236 -18.19 6.31 -31.70
N GLU A 237 -17.57 7.21 -32.46
CA GLU A 237 -17.87 7.42 -33.89
C GLU A 237 -17.54 6.20 -34.75
N ARG A 238 -16.42 5.51 -34.46
CA ARG A 238 -15.98 4.35 -35.26
C ARG A 238 -16.62 3.03 -34.87
N ASN A 239 -16.79 2.81 -33.56
CA ASN A 239 -17.11 1.49 -33.00
C ASN A 239 -18.43 1.47 -32.21
N GLY A 240 -19.05 2.63 -31.99
CA GLY A 240 -20.28 2.75 -31.20
C GLY A 240 -20.03 2.97 -29.70
N LEU A 241 -21.08 3.43 -29.02
CA LEU A 241 -21.03 3.84 -27.61
C LEU A 241 -20.73 2.68 -26.65
N GLU A 242 -21.33 1.52 -26.87
CA GLU A 242 -21.14 0.33 -26.03
C GLU A 242 -19.68 -0.14 -26.08
N TYR A 243 -19.10 -0.22 -27.28
CA TYR A 243 -17.69 -0.53 -27.47
C TYR A 243 -16.80 0.51 -26.79
N ALA A 244 -17.05 1.80 -26.99
CA ALA A 244 -16.25 2.86 -26.40
C ALA A 244 -16.28 2.83 -24.86
N ASN A 245 -17.44 2.62 -24.24
CA ASN A 245 -17.57 2.49 -22.79
C ASN A 245 -16.77 1.30 -22.22
N LYS A 246 -16.72 0.19 -22.97
CA LYS A 246 -16.01 -1.03 -22.58
C LYS A 246 -14.50 -0.90 -22.75
N TYR A 247 -14.03 -0.44 -23.90
CA TYR A 247 -12.62 -0.49 -24.29
C TYR A 247 -11.87 0.85 -24.20
N SER A 248 -12.56 1.94 -23.86
CA SER A 248 -11.94 3.25 -23.72
C SER A 248 -12.32 3.88 -22.38
N ALA A 249 -11.36 4.55 -21.75
CA ALA A 249 -11.66 5.41 -20.63
C ALA A 249 -12.43 6.65 -21.11
N LYS A 250 -13.50 7.02 -20.39
CA LYS A 250 -14.10 8.34 -20.55
C LYS A 250 -13.08 9.42 -20.16
N PRO A 251 -13.16 10.64 -20.70
CA PRO A 251 -12.28 11.72 -20.24
C PRO A 251 -12.48 11.94 -18.73
N GLY A 252 -11.39 12.17 -18.00
CA GLY A 252 -11.36 12.17 -16.52
C GLY A 252 -11.16 10.78 -15.89
N HIS A 253 -11.53 9.69 -16.56
CA HIS A 253 -11.43 8.32 -16.01
C HIS A 253 -10.21 7.54 -16.50
N SER A 254 -9.28 8.21 -17.19
CA SER A 254 -8.03 7.62 -17.69
C SER A 254 -6.90 7.89 -16.71
N GLU A 255 -6.26 6.83 -16.20
CA GLU A 255 -5.12 7.01 -15.29
C GLU A 255 -3.93 7.72 -15.97
N HIS A 256 -3.84 7.74 -17.30
CA HIS A 256 -2.83 8.54 -17.99
C HIS A 256 -2.90 10.04 -17.67
N GLN A 257 -4.08 10.58 -17.32
CA GLN A 257 -4.21 11.98 -16.94
C GLN A 257 -3.52 12.30 -15.59
N THR A 258 -3.30 11.30 -14.74
CA THR A 258 -2.51 11.47 -13.50
C THR A 258 -1.05 11.78 -13.78
N GLY A 259 -0.53 11.42 -14.96
CA GLY A 259 0.91 11.42 -15.24
C GLY A 259 1.69 10.39 -14.42
N LEU A 260 1.03 9.44 -13.77
CA LEU A 260 1.63 8.34 -12.98
C LEU A 260 1.54 6.99 -13.70
N THR A 261 1.09 7.00 -14.95
CA THR A 261 0.81 5.79 -15.72
C THR A 261 1.66 5.75 -16.97
N MET A 262 2.30 4.61 -17.22
CA MET A 262 3.11 4.37 -18.40
C MET A 262 2.72 3.06 -19.07
N ASP A 263 2.32 3.16 -20.33
CA ASP A 263 2.30 2.01 -21.22
C ASP A 263 3.73 1.72 -21.71
N ILE A 264 4.24 0.53 -21.42
CA ILE A 264 5.55 0.07 -21.90
C ILE A 264 5.42 -1.00 -22.98
N THR A 265 6.51 -1.32 -23.66
CA THR A 265 6.55 -2.37 -24.66
C THR A 265 7.98 -2.85 -24.88
N ALA A 266 8.15 -3.85 -25.73
CA ALA A 266 9.44 -4.39 -26.13
C ALA A 266 9.44 -4.73 -27.62
N SER A 267 10.64 -4.94 -28.18
CA SER A 267 10.77 -5.40 -29.56
C SER A 267 10.17 -6.78 -29.79
N SER A 268 10.11 -7.63 -28.76
CA SER A 268 9.51 -8.96 -28.78
C SER A 268 8.02 -8.94 -29.17
N VAL A 269 7.33 -7.82 -28.94
CA VAL A 269 5.94 -7.56 -29.37
C VAL A 269 5.85 -6.48 -30.45
N ASN A 270 6.89 -6.29 -31.25
CA ASN A 270 6.95 -5.27 -32.32
C ASN A 270 6.66 -3.84 -31.83
N ASN A 271 7.01 -3.53 -30.58
CA ASN A 271 6.69 -2.26 -29.91
C ASN A 271 5.17 -1.95 -29.84
N GLN A 272 4.32 -2.98 -29.85
CA GLN A 272 2.87 -2.85 -29.69
C GLN A 272 2.45 -3.00 -28.22
N LEU A 273 1.27 -2.48 -27.90
CA LEU A 273 0.55 -2.73 -26.66
C LEU A 273 -0.39 -3.89 -26.97
N SER A 274 -0.13 -5.04 -26.37
CA SER A 274 -0.88 -6.27 -26.60
C SER A 274 -0.67 -7.22 -25.43
N ASP A 275 -1.70 -8.02 -25.15
CA ASP A 275 -1.73 -8.98 -24.05
C ASP A 275 -0.56 -9.97 -24.14
N SER A 276 -0.08 -10.24 -25.36
CA SER A 276 1.08 -11.11 -25.60
C SER A 276 2.38 -10.57 -24.97
N PHE A 277 2.43 -9.28 -24.59
CA PHE A 277 3.58 -8.75 -23.83
C PHE A 277 3.77 -9.50 -22.52
N GLY A 278 2.68 -9.85 -21.83
CA GLY A 278 2.74 -10.61 -20.57
C GLY A 278 3.31 -12.02 -20.72
N ASP A 279 3.30 -12.56 -21.94
CA ASP A 279 3.87 -13.88 -22.27
C ASP A 279 5.34 -13.81 -22.72
N THR A 280 5.92 -12.61 -22.88
CA THR A 280 7.35 -12.48 -23.22
C THR A 280 8.22 -12.49 -21.97
N SER A 281 9.51 -12.77 -22.14
CA SER A 281 10.46 -12.72 -21.03
C SER A 281 10.56 -11.33 -20.40
N GLU A 282 10.44 -10.26 -21.20
CA GLU A 282 10.39 -8.89 -20.67
C GLU A 282 9.11 -8.63 -19.85
N GLY A 283 7.93 -9.04 -20.33
CA GLY A 283 6.68 -8.83 -19.61
C GLY A 283 6.59 -9.64 -18.32
N MET A 284 7.09 -10.88 -18.32
CA MET A 284 7.22 -11.71 -17.12
C MET A 284 8.15 -11.05 -16.09
N TRP A 285 9.31 -10.57 -16.52
CA TRP A 285 10.24 -9.85 -15.65
C TRP A 285 9.59 -8.60 -15.04
N VAL A 286 8.88 -7.81 -15.85
CA VAL A 286 8.16 -6.63 -15.36
C VAL A 286 7.09 -7.01 -14.35
N ALA A 287 6.31 -8.06 -14.61
CA ALA A 287 5.27 -8.51 -13.68
C ALA A 287 5.84 -8.90 -12.30
N GLU A 288 7.03 -9.51 -12.27
CA GLU A 288 7.71 -9.91 -11.03
C GLU A 288 8.42 -8.75 -10.32
N ASN A 289 8.90 -7.73 -11.06
CA ASN A 289 9.83 -6.73 -10.53
C ASN A 289 9.28 -5.31 -10.43
N ALA A 290 8.24 -4.94 -11.17
CA ALA A 290 7.75 -3.56 -11.25
C ALA A 290 7.43 -2.95 -9.86
N HIS A 291 6.93 -3.77 -8.93
CA HIS A 291 6.55 -3.33 -7.59
C HIS A 291 7.73 -2.78 -6.77
N ARG A 292 8.94 -3.30 -7.00
CA ARG A 292 10.18 -2.86 -6.35
C ARG A 292 10.50 -1.39 -6.66
N PHE A 293 10.03 -0.92 -7.82
CA PHE A 293 10.18 0.46 -8.29
C PHE A 293 8.91 1.30 -8.07
N GLY A 294 7.90 0.77 -7.39
CA GLY A 294 6.66 1.49 -7.12
C GLY A 294 5.61 1.42 -8.22
N PHE A 295 5.75 0.51 -9.19
CA PHE A 295 4.76 0.27 -10.23
C PHE A 295 3.97 -1.02 -9.99
N ILE A 296 2.68 -1.00 -10.32
CA ILE A 296 1.83 -2.20 -10.37
C ILE A 296 1.40 -2.49 -11.81
N ILE A 297 1.17 -3.76 -12.14
CA ILE A 297 0.37 -4.12 -13.32
C ILE A 297 -1.08 -3.77 -13.00
N ARG A 298 -1.57 -2.66 -13.54
CA ARG A 298 -2.82 -2.05 -13.08
C ARG A 298 -4.07 -2.88 -13.38
N TYR A 299 -4.05 -3.55 -14.53
CA TYR A 299 -5.16 -4.35 -15.04
C TYR A 299 -4.71 -5.81 -15.25
N PRO A 300 -4.69 -6.61 -14.18
CA PRO A 300 -4.30 -8.02 -14.24
C PRO A 300 -5.40 -8.90 -14.87
N LYS A 301 -4.99 -10.06 -15.38
CA LYS A 301 -5.88 -11.02 -16.05
C LYS A 301 -6.90 -11.61 -15.08
N GLY A 302 -8.16 -11.72 -15.50
CA GLY A 302 -9.22 -12.30 -14.67
C GLY A 302 -9.79 -11.35 -13.61
N LYS A 303 -9.45 -10.06 -13.66
CA LYS A 303 -9.96 -9.01 -12.76
C LYS A 303 -10.78 -7.95 -13.51
N GLU A 304 -11.25 -8.27 -14.72
CA GLU A 304 -11.95 -7.35 -15.61
C GLU A 304 -13.28 -6.86 -15.00
N ASP A 305 -13.98 -7.71 -14.27
CA ASP A 305 -15.23 -7.36 -13.58
C ASP A 305 -15.01 -6.40 -12.40
N ILE A 306 -13.78 -6.32 -11.89
CA ILE A 306 -13.41 -5.46 -10.76
C ILE A 306 -12.85 -4.13 -11.25
N THR A 307 -11.92 -4.16 -12.21
CA THR A 307 -11.27 -2.94 -12.72
C THR A 307 -12.10 -2.24 -13.79
N GLY A 308 -12.96 -2.99 -14.51
CA GLY A 308 -13.68 -2.52 -15.69
C GLY A 308 -12.81 -2.40 -16.95
N TYR A 309 -11.59 -2.95 -16.94
CA TYR A 309 -10.64 -2.96 -18.05
C TYR A 309 -10.15 -4.38 -18.33
N ASN A 310 -9.83 -4.68 -19.59
CA ASN A 310 -9.26 -5.98 -19.96
C ASN A 310 -7.85 -6.15 -19.35
N TYR A 311 -7.31 -7.35 -19.44
CA TYR A 311 -5.90 -7.58 -19.13
C TYR A 311 -4.98 -6.68 -19.96
N GLU A 312 -4.16 -5.87 -19.29
CA GLU A 312 -3.18 -4.98 -19.92
C GLU A 312 -1.80 -5.12 -19.24
N PRO A 313 -1.00 -6.15 -19.56
CA PRO A 313 0.32 -6.37 -18.94
C PRO A 313 1.34 -5.26 -19.19
N TRP A 314 1.07 -4.38 -20.16
CA TRP A 314 1.91 -3.25 -20.49
C TRP A 314 1.61 -1.99 -19.66
N HIS A 315 0.46 -1.94 -18.98
CA HIS A 315 -0.06 -0.73 -18.34
C HIS A 315 0.42 -0.63 -16.89
N LEU A 316 1.48 0.13 -16.67
CA LEU A 316 2.09 0.30 -15.36
C LEU A 316 1.55 1.55 -14.67
N ARG A 317 1.04 1.39 -13.45
CA ARG A 317 0.59 2.49 -12.59
C ARG A 317 1.58 2.68 -11.43
N TYR A 318 2.16 3.87 -11.32
CA TYR A 318 3.00 4.25 -10.19
C TYR A 318 2.15 4.64 -8.98
N VAL A 319 2.47 4.05 -7.83
CA VAL A 319 1.84 4.32 -6.53
C VAL A 319 2.86 4.45 -5.38
N GLY A 320 4.15 4.43 -5.70
CA GLY A 320 5.23 4.37 -4.72
C GLY A 320 5.54 2.93 -4.27
N THR A 321 6.77 2.69 -3.82
CA THR A 321 7.30 1.34 -3.56
C THR A 321 6.53 0.59 -2.49
N SER A 322 6.17 1.24 -1.38
CA SER A 322 5.45 0.59 -0.28
C SER A 322 4.09 0.05 -0.74
N LEU A 323 3.24 0.92 -1.31
CA LEU A 323 1.91 0.51 -1.78
C LEU A 323 1.99 -0.51 -2.92
N ALA A 324 2.90 -0.33 -3.87
CA ALA A 324 3.05 -1.27 -4.98
C ALA A 324 3.45 -2.67 -4.48
N THR A 325 4.32 -2.73 -3.46
CA THR A 325 4.74 -3.99 -2.83
C THR A 325 3.58 -4.66 -2.10
N GLU A 326 2.79 -3.92 -1.33
CA GLU A 326 1.59 -4.45 -0.66
C GLU A 326 0.56 -5.01 -1.65
N ILE A 327 0.28 -4.28 -2.74
CA ILE A 327 -0.62 -4.73 -3.81
C ILE A 327 -0.08 -5.98 -4.50
N TYR A 328 1.21 -6.00 -4.83
CA TYR A 328 1.86 -7.15 -5.46
C TYR A 328 1.80 -8.40 -4.58
N GLN A 329 2.18 -8.29 -3.31
CA GLN A 329 2.20 -9.42 -2.37
C GLN A 329 0.80 -9.96 -2.07
N SER A 330 -0.19 -9.09 -1.99
CA SER A 330 -1.59 -9.48 -1.75
C SER A 330 -2.27 -10.07 -3.00
N SER A 331 -1.70 -9.90 -4.20
CA SER A 331 -2.31 -10.28 -5.49
C SER A 331 -3.68 -9.64 -5.73
N LEU A 332 -3.93 -8.50 -5.08
CA LEU A 332 -5.16 -7.73 -5.23
C LEU A 332 -5.02 -6.70 -6.34
N THR A 333 -6.14 -6.26 -6.91
CA THR A 333 -6.14 -4.99 -7.65
C THR A 333 -6.06 -3.81 -6.69
N MET A 334 -5.77 -2.62 -7.22
CA MET A 334 -5.86 -1.38 -6.44
C MET A 334 -7.28 -1.20 -5.87
N GLU A 335 -8.33 -1.53 -6.62
CA GLU A 335 -9.72 -1.52 -6.13
C GLU A 335 -9.94 -2.44 -4.94
N GLU A 336 -9.51 -3.70 -5.02
CA GLU A 336 -9.68 -4.68 -3.95
C GLU A 336 -8.83 -4.36 -2.73
N TYR A 337 -7.63 -3.82 -2.94
CA TYR A 337 -6.76 -3.38 -1.85
C TYR A 337 -7.46 -2.31 -1.02
N PHE A 338 -8.06 -1.32 -1.68
CA PHE A 338 -8.75 -0.21 -1.01
C PHE A 338 -10.12 -0.57 -0.46
N ASP A 339 -10.90 -1.37 -1.18
CA ASP A 339 -12.21 -1.83 -0.75
C ASP A 339 -12.26 -3.37 -0.77
N PRO A 340 -11.87 -4.02 0.33
CA PRO A 340 -11.92 -5.47 0.45
C PRO A 340 -13.34 -6.04 0.33
N ASN A 341 -14.40 -5.21 0.42
CA ASN A 341 -15.76 -5.70 0.21
C ASN A 341 -16.02 -6.06 -1.27
N ARG A 342 -15.19 -5.57 -2.21
CA ARG A 342 -15.21 -5.98 -3.63
C ARG A 342 -14.68 -7.40 -3.87
N LEU A 343 -14.18 -8.08 -2.84
CA LEU A 343 -13.78 -9.49 -2.91
C LEU A 343 -14.97 -10.47 -2.95
N GLN A 344 -16.23 -10.00 -2.96
CA GLN A 344 -17.41 -10.86 -2.96
C GLN A 344 -18.01 -10.97 -4.37
N PRO A 345 -18.23 -12.20 -4.87
CA PRO A 345 -18.88 -12.44 -6.16
C PRO A 345 -20.37 -12.10 -6.18
#